data_AF-A0A8J4XBT6-F1
#
_entry.id   AF-A0A8J4XBT6-F1
#
_cell.length_a   1.000
_cell.length_b   1.000
_cell.length_c   1.000
_cell.angle_alpha   90.00
_cell.angle_beta   90.00
_cell.angle_gamma   90.00
#
_symmetry.space_group_name_H-M   'P 1'
#
loop_
_entity.id
_entity.type
_entity.pdbx_description
1 polymer ?
#
loop_
_entity_poly.entity_id
_entity_poly.type
_entity_poly.pdbx_seq_one_letter_code
_entity_poly.pdbx_strand_id
1 'polypeptide(L)'
;QKPVLSVAHDDQFDELRLVCEIPESESVRADFSCNLYTGENPQPYLTQTSHKRQSGKPVCIFTAQRNDLFRRLQSVKSDEVSCDYSLISDPTARSLMSQKHNIT
;
A
#
# COMPACT_ATOMS: atom_id res chain seq x y z
N GLN A 1 8.11 -8.31 -8.80
CA GLN A 1 8.69 -8.65 -7.47
C GLN A 1 7.68 -8.33 -6.36
N LYS A 2 7.95 -8.56 -5.07
CA LYS A 2 7.04 -8.12 -3.96
C LYS A 2 7.37 -6.68 -3.56
N PRO A 3 6.39 -5.80 -3.32
CA PRO A 3 6.68 -4.49 -2.75
C PRO A 3 7.06 -4.59 -1.27
N VAL A 4 7.67 -3.52 -0.76
CA VAL A 4 7.98 -3.35 0.65
C VAL A 4 7.00 -2.36 1.26
N LEU A 5 6.25 -2.81 2.26
CA LEU A 5 5.34 -1.96 3.01
C LEU A 5 6.05 -1.40 4.25
N SER A 6 5.94 -0.10 4.47
CA SER A 6 6.30 0.55 5.73
C SER A 6 5.13 1.42 6.21
N VAL A 7 5.01 1.56 7.53
CA VAL A 7 3.94 2.31 8.18
C VAL A 7 4.57 3.36 9.08
N ALA A 8 4.09 4.59 8.98
CA ALA A 8 4.47 5.70 9.84
C ALA A 8 3.22 6.33 10.45
N HIS A 9 3.35 6.83 11.68
CA HIS A 9 2.29 7.53 12.39
C HIS A 9 2.47 9.04 12.23
N ASP A 10 1.40 9.73 11.89
CA ASP A 10 1.29 11.18 11.93
C ASP A 10 0.39 11.57 13.10
N ASP A 11 1.02 11.82 14.25
CA ASP A 11 0.30 12.14 15.50
C ASP A 11 -0.35 13.53 15.46
N GLN A 12 0.06 14.42 14.54
CA GLN A 12 -0.55 15.76 14.42
C GLN A 12 -1.96 15.66 13.83
N PHE A 13 -2.16 14.77 12.87
CA PHE A 13 -3.43 14.61 12.15
C PHE A 13 -4.20 13.34 12.53
N ASP A 14 -3.67 12.54 13.47
CA ASP A 14 -4.19 11.22 13.85
C ASP A 14 -4.33 10.26 12.65
N GLU A 15 -3.29 10.27 11.79
CA GLU A 15 -3.25 9.52 10.54
C GLU A 15 -2.14 8.47 10.53
N LEU A 16 -2.38 7.41 9.76
CA LEU A 16 -1.40 6.41 9.39
C LEU A 16 -0.98 6.66 7.94
N ARG A 17 0.33 6.82 7.74
CA ARG A 17 0.93 6.91 6.41
C ARG A 17 1.54 5.56 6.05
N LEU A 18 0.93 4.87 5.11
CA LEU A 18 1.37 3.56 4.62
C LEU A 18 2.08 3.75 3.28
N VAL A 19 3.36 3.39 3.22
CA VAL A 19 4.18 3.51 2.03
C VAL A 19 4.42 2.13 1.44
N CYS A 20 3.90 1.92 0.23
CA CYS A 20 4.18 0.75 -0.58
C CYS A 20 5.29 1.07 -1.58
N GLU A 21 6.50 0.60 -1.32
CA GLU A 21 7.66 0.82 -2.19
C GLU A 21 7.76 -0.28 -3.25
N ILE A 22 7.83 0.14 -4.52
CA ILE A 22 7.92 -0.77 -5.66
C ILE A 22 9.41 -1.07 -5.95
N PRO A 23 9.79 -2.34 -6.17
CA PRO A 23 11.19 -2.70 -6.39
C PRO A 23 11.80 -2.04 -7.64
N GLU A 24 13.07 -1.65 -7.55
CA GLU A 24 13.78 -0.94 -8.62
C GLU A 24 13.84 -1.69 -9.94
N SER A 25 13.83 -3.04 -9.91
CA SER A 25 13.85 -3.85 -11.13
C SER A 25 12.65 -3.59 -12.06
N GLU A 26 11.57 -3.02 -11.53
CA GLU A 26 10.34 -2.72 -12.27
C GLU A 26 10.29 -1.24 -12.71
N SER A 27 11.19 -0.40 -12.20
CA SER A 27 11.01 1.06 -12.15
C SER A 27 11.36 1.83 -13.43
N VAL A 28 11.68 1.15 -14.53
CA VAL A 28 12.09 1.82 -15.77
C VAL A 28 10.84 2.24 -16.57
N ARG A 29 10.39 3.47 -16.30
CA ARG A 29 9.38 4.25 -17.07
C ARG A 29 7.92 3.78 -17.00
N ALA A 30 7.57 2.86 -16.10
CA ALA A 30 6.18 2.48 -15.88
C ALA A 30 5.51 3.34 -14.80
N ASP A 31 4.24 3.67 -15.04
CA ASP A 31 3.34 4.17 -14.00
C ASP A 31 2.56 2.99 -13.41
N PHE A 32 2.52 2.93 -12.09
CA PHE A 32 1.91 1.83 -11.35
C PHE A 32 0.66 2.29 -10.60
N SER A 33 -0.29 1.37 -10.46
CA SER A 33 -1.37 1.47 -9.49
C SER A 33 -1.07 0.53 -8.34
N CYS A 34 -1.20 1.00 -7.10
CA CYS A 34 -1.03 0.19 -5.91
C CYS A 34 -2.35 0.05 -5.17
N ASN A 35 -2.51 -1.08 -4.51
CA ASN A 35 -3.67 -1.36 -3.68
C ASN A 35 -3.22 -1.67 -2.26
N LEU A 36 -3.91 -1.09 -1.29
CA LEU A 36 -3.76 -1.36 0.13
C LEU A 36 -4.88 -2.29 0.59
N TYR A 37 -4.52 -3.31 1.35
CA TYR A 37 -5.40 -4.36 1.83
C TYR A 37 -5.47 -4.38 3.34
N THR A 38 -6.62 -4.84 3.85
CA THR A 38 -6.88 -5.05 5.28
C THR A 38 -7.24 -6.52 5.48
N GLY A 39 -6.37 -7.26 6.18
CA GLY A 39 -6.43 -8.71 6.29
C GLY A 39 -6.34 -9.44 4.95
N GLU A 40 -7.04 -10.57 4.85
CA GLU A 40 -7.10 -11.41 3.63
C GLU A 40 -8.30 -11.04 2.73
N ASN A 41 -8.82 -9.82 2.87
CA ASN A 41 -9.94 -9.36 2.08
C ASN A 41 -9.49 -9.12 0.62
N PRO A 42 -10.12 -9.75 -0.39
CA PRO A 42 -9.74 -9.54 -1.80
C PRO A 42 -10.08 -8.14 -2.31
N GLN A 43 -10.95 -7.41 -1.62
CA GLN A 43 -11.30 -6.03 -1.97
C GLN A 43 -10.30 -5.05 -1.34
N PRO A 44 -9.63 -4.21 -2.15
CA PRO A 44 -8.70 -3.22 -1.63
C PRO A 44 -9.44 -2.20 -0.77
N TYR A 45 -8.79 -1.78 0.31
CA TYR A 45 -9.26 -0.69 1.15
C TYR A 45 -9.02 0.67 0.48
N LEU A 46 -7.82 0.87 -0.06
CA LEU A 46 -7.43 2.07 -0.81
C LEU A 46 -6.66 1.69 -2.08
N THR A 47 -6.78 2.52 -3.10
CA THR A 47 -6.02 2.40 -4.35
C THR A 47 -5.37 3.74 -4.66
N GLN A 48 -4.10 3.74 -5.05
CA GLN A 48 -3.35 4.96 -5.38
C GLN A 48 -2.41 4.75 -6.55
N THR A 49 -2.19 5.81 -7.32
CA THR A 49 -1.15 5.85 -8.36
C THR A 49 0.21 6.11 -7.74
N SER A 50 1.24 5.43 -8.25
CA SER A 50 2.61 5.62 -7.82
C SER A 50 3.15 7.00 -8.21
N HIS A 51 4.03 7.56 -7.38
CA HIS A 51 4.86 8.70 -7.72
C HIS A 51 6.33 8.35 -7.47
N LYS A 52 7.24 9.11 -8.07
CA LYS A 52 8.68 8.91 -7.90
C LYS A 52 9.20 9.76 -6.75
N ARG A 53 9.93 9.14 -5.83
CA ARG A 53 10.73 9.88 -4.84
C ARG A 53 11.90 10.59 -5.51
N GLN A 54 12.57 11.49 -4.79
CA GLN A 54 13.82 12.12 -5.25
C GLN A 54 14.90 11.08 -5.63
N SER A 55 14.89 9.91 -4.99
CA SER A 55 15.76 8.78 -5.35
C SER A 55 15.40 8.07 -6.65
N GLY A 56 14.33 8.50 -7.35
CA GLY A 56 13.81 7.86 -8.56
C GLY A 56 12.93 6.64 -8.31
N LYS A 57 12.90 6.11 -7.08
CA LYS A 57 12.09 4.94 -6.70
C LYS A 57 10.59 5.25 -6.77
N PRO A 58 9.79 4.45 -7.51
CA PRO A 58 8.34 4.57 -7.52
C PRO A 58 7.75 4.04 -6.21
N VAL A 59 6.84 4.81 -5.63
CA VAL A 59 6.15 4.47 -4.38
C VAL A 59 4.69 4.88 -4.45
N CYS A 60 3.83 4.15 -3.76
CA CYS A 60 2.48 4.60 -3.45
C CYS A 60 2.39 4.97 -1.98
N ILE A 61 1.71 6.07 -1.70
CA ILE A 61 1.52 6.55 -0.32
C ILE A 61 0.03 6.61 -0.07
N PHE A 62 -0.40 5.86 0.92
CA PHE A 62 -1.76 5.86 1.42
C PHE A 62 -1.77 6.63 2.74
N THR A 63 -2.75 7.51 2.89
CA THR A 63 -3.06 8.17 4.14
C THR A 63 -4.41 7.66 4.60
N ALA A 64 -4.48 7.13 5.81
CA ALA A 64 -5.71 6.65 6.41
C ALA A 64 -5.87 7.24 7.80
N GLN A 65 -7.06 7.76 8.10
CA GLN A 65 -7.44 8.17 9.44
C GLN A 65 -7.36 6.96 10.38
N ARG A 66 -6.68 7.10 11.52
CA ARG A 66 -6.36 5.98 12.42
C ARG A 66 -7.62 5.22 12.83
N ASN A 67 -8.65 5.95 13.25
CA ASN A 67 -9.93 5.38 13.68
C ASN A 67 -10.68 4.64 12.56
N ASP A 68 -10.64 5.15 11.33
CA ASP A 68 -11.32 4.53 10.19
C ASP A 68 -10.63 3.24 9.74
N LEU A 69 -9.29 3.23 9.74
CA LEU A 69 -8.52 2.03 9.45
C LEU A 69 -8.76 0.96 10.52
N PHE A 70 -8.74 1.32 11.81
CA PHE A 70 -9.03 0.36 12.88
C PHE A 70 -10.47 -0.18 12.80
N ARG A 71 -11.46 0.66 12.50
CA ARG A 71 -12.84 0.19 12.30
C ARG A 71 -12.93 -0.80 11.13
N ARG A 72 -12.22 -0.51 10.03
CA ARG A 72 -12.15 -1.43 8.87
C ARG A 72 -11.50 -2.76 9.26
N LEU A 73 -10.37 -2.72 9.95
CA LEU A 73 -9.63 -3.88 10.44
C LEU A 73 -10.49 -4.76 11.36
N GLN A 74 -11.18 -4.15 12.33
CA GLN A 74 -12.15 -4.84 13.19
C GLN A 74 -13.28 -5.51 12.38
N SER A 75 -13.83 -4.82 11.38
CA SER A 75 -14.89 -5.36 10.52
C SER A 75 -14.45 -6.60 9.74
N VAL A 76 -13.17 -6.69 9.36
CA VAL A 76 -12.61 -7.85 8.65
C VAL A 76 -11.92 -8.85 9.59
N LYS A 77 -12.02 -8.64 10.91
CA LYS A 77 -11.42 -9.49 11.96
C LYS A 77 -9.93 -9.73 11.75
N SER A 78 -9.19 -8.67 11.39
CA SER A 78 -7.75 -8.69 11.15
C SER A 78 -7.12 -7.46 11.79
N ASP A 79 -5.83 -7.55 12.08
CA ASP A 79 -4.95 -6.45 12.51
C ASP A 79 -3.86 -6.13 11.45
N GLU A 80 -3.76 -6.98 10.43
CA GLU A 80 -2.76 -6.86 9.38
C GLU A 80 -3.19 -5.99 8.20
N VAL A 81 -2.22 -5.29 7.63
CA VAL A 81 -2.29 -4.66 6.31
C VAL A 81 -1.21 -5.18 5.38
N SER A 82 -1.45 -5.08 4.08
CA SER A 82 -0.48 -5.42 3.04
C SER A 82 -0.75 -4.61 1.78
N CYS A 83 0.19 -4.56 0.86
CA CYS A 83 -0.01 -3.88 -0.42
C CYS A 83 0.53 -4.69 -1.59
N ASP A 84 0.03 -4.38 -2.78
CA ASP A 84 0.59 -4.83 -4.04
C ASP A 84 0.58 -3.69 -5.07
N TYR A 85 1.09 -3.97 -6.27
CA TYR A 85 1.04 -3.04 -7.38
C TYR A 85 0.76 -3.76 -8.71
N SER A 86 0.25 -3.03 -9.69
CA SER A 86 0.11 -3.45 -11.09
C SER A 86 0.54 -2.32 -12.02
N LEU A 87 0.85 -2.65 -13.26
CA LEU A 87 1.01 -1.63 -14.30
C LEU A 87 -0.34 -0.95 -14.54
N ILE A 88 -0.34 0.36 -14.77
CA ILE A 88 -1.57 1.05 -15.19
C ILE A 88 -1.98 0.61 -16.60
N SER A 89 -1.00 0.41 -17.49
CA SER A 89 -1.24 -0.05 -18.86
C SER A 89 -1.69 -1.51 -18.94
N ASP A 90 -1.40 -2.31 -17.92
CA ASP A 90 -1.84 -3.70 -17.80
C ASP A 90 -2.15 -4.04 -16.34
N PRO A 91 -3.39 -3.78 -15.88
CA PRO A 91 -3.81 -4.06 -14.51
C PRO A 91 -3.84 -5.55 -14.15
N THR A 92 -3.80 -6.43 -15.16
CA THR A 92 -3.79 -7.89 -14.94
C THR A 92 -2.41 -8.41 -14.56
N ALA A 93 -1.36 -7.71 -14.99
CA ALA A 93 0.03 -7.94 -14.58
C ALA A 93 0.29 -7.39 -13.17
N ARG A 94 -0.22 -8.12 -12.18
CA ARG A 94 -0.17 -7.75 -10.77
C ARG A 94 0.99 -8.41 -10.03
N SER A 95 1.61 -7.67 -9.12
CA SER A 95 2.65 -8.18 -8.24
C SER A 95 2.10 -9.18 -7.23
N LEU A 96 3.00 -9.95 -6.61
CA LEU A 96 2.71 -10.57 -5.32
C LEU A 96 2.52 -9.47 -4.25
N MET A 97 1.77 -9.79 -3.20
CA MET A 97 1.62 -8.89 -2.05
C MET A 97 2.92 -8.75 -1.26
N SER A 98 3.07 -7.60 -0.59
CA SER A 98 4.09 -7.35 0.42
C SER A 98 4.01 -8.36 1.56
N GLN A 99 5.02 -8.36 2.43
CA GLN A 99 4.82 -8.94 3.76
C GLN A 99 3.67 -8.22 4.46
N LYS A 100 2.92 -8.98 5.27
CA LYS A 100 1.86 -8.42 6.12
C LYS A 100 2.49 -7.62 7.26
N HIS A 101 1.85 -6.52 7.63
CA HIS A 101 2.28 -5.63 8.70
C HIS A 101 1.15 -5.47 9.72
N ASN A 102 1.43 -5.71 11.00
CA ASN A 102 0.45 -5.54 12.08
C ASN A 102 0.34 -4.06 12.45
N ILE A 103 -0.88 -3.52 12.53
CA ILE A 103 -1.17 -2.12 12.86
C ILE A 103 -1.45 -1.90 14.36
N THR A 104 -1.48 -2.98 15.16
CA THR A 104 -1.77 -2.96 16.60
C THR A 104 -0.53 -2.73 17.47
#